data_AF-A0A4Y7KNV0-F1
#
_entry.id   AF-A0A4Y7KNV0-F1
#
_cell.length_a   1.000
_cell.length_b   1.000
_cell.length_c   1.000
_cell.angle_alpha   90.00
_cell.angle_beta   90.00
_cell.angle_gamma   90.00
#
_symmetry.space_group_name_H-M   'P 1'
#
loop_
_entity.id
_entity.type
_entity.pdbx_description
1 polymer ?
#
loop_
_entity_poly.entity_id
_entity_poly.type
_entity_poly.pdbx_seq_one_letter_code
_entity_poly.pdbx_strand_id
1 'polypeptide(L)'
;MTKDDMIRATVEAIHASPTQAVLYISGGASQALGWLISVPGASNTVLEAVVPYSKISMAQLLNKMPTSFASQQTAEDMALSAYNRALKLSRPGFPVVGVGFTGSLASSRPKHGDHRFPVQKIEIFNSSCQGLRTRQLEDKVSSQLLLKALADACRVSSLFVSELSDSELPDDYEKLFVEDQELQQLIDGEICMKIYPFSSEKYTPNSERKIILPGSFNPLHDGHLKLLEVARSICGDGFPCFEISAINADKPPLTVSQIKDRVKQFEKVGETVIISNQPFFYKKAQLFPGSAFVIGADTVERLVNV
;
A
#
# COMPACT_ATOMS: atom_id res chain seq x y z
N MET A 1 21.49 13.92 22.78
CA MET A 1 20.72 12.78 22.25
C MET A 1 21.68 11.93 21.45
N THR A 2 21.76 10.63 21.70
CA THR A 2 22.61 9.72 20.91
C THR A 2 21.97 9.44 19.54
N LYS A 3 22.69 8.82 18.61
CA LYS A 3 22.11 8.47 17.30
C LYS A 3 21.00 7.43 17.42
N ASP A 4 21.12 6.50 18.35
CA ASP A 4 20.11 5.47 18.59
C ASP A 4 18.85 6.08 19.24
N ASP A 5 19.00 7.08 20.12
CA ASP A 5 17.87 7.87 20.64
C ASP A 5 17.14 8.62 19.50
N MET A 6 17.88 9.21 18.54
CA MET A 6 17.29 9.91 17.39
C MET A 6 16.52 8.96 16.47
N ILE A 7 17.08 7.78 16.19
CA ILE A 7 16.40 6.71 15.43
C ILE A 7 15.12 6.28 16.17
N ARG A 8 15.22 6.01 17.48
CA ARG A 8 14.08 5.61 18.31
C ARG A 8 12.97 6.66 18.29
N ALA A 9 13.31 7.95 18.45
CA ALA A 9 12.34 9.05 18.42
C ALA A 9 11.65 9.20 17.05
N THR A 10 12.37 9.00 15.93
CA THR A 10 11.75 8.99 14.59
C THR A 10 10.82 7.79 14.41
N VAL A 11 11.17 6.60 14.94
CA VAL A 11 10.28 5.43 14.91
C VAL A 11 9.03 5.65 15.78
N GLU A 12 9.16 6.24 16.97
CA GLU A 12 8.02 6.62 17.81
C GLU A 12 7.08 7.61 17.08
N ALA A 13 7.63 8.58 16.35
CA ALA A 13 6.85 9.50 15.53
C ALA A 13 6.13 8.81 14.36
N ILE A 14 6.78 7.85 13.69
CA ILE A 14 6.16 7.00 12.65
C ILE A 14 4.96 6.22 13.24
N HIS A 15 5.12 5.62 14.42
CA HIS A 15 4.05 4.83 15.09
C HIS A 15 2.92 5.67 15.70
N ALA A 16 3.16 6.96 15.93
CA ALA A 16 2.13 7.93 16.29
C ALA A 16 1.34 8.45 15.06
N SER A 17 1.85 8.26 13.85
CA SER A 17 1.15 8.61 12.61
C SER A 17 0.04 7.60 12.28
N PRO A 18 -1.01 7.98 11.53
CA PRO A 18 -2.04 7.04 11.08
C PRO A 18 -1.60 6.18 9.88
N THR A 19 -0.37 6.31 9.39
CA THR A 19 0.09 5.62 8.19
C THR A 19 0.44 4.16 8.48
N GLN A 20 -0.15 3.26 7.70
CA GLN A 20 0.13 1.83 7.74
C GLN A 20 1.01 1.41 6.55
N ALA A 21 1.94 0.47 6.76
CA ALA A 21 2.98 0.12 5.80
C ALA A 21 3.17 -1.39 5.66
N VAL A 22 3.46 -1.84 4.44
CA VAL A 22 4.00 -3.18 4.16
C VAL A 22 5.42 -3.03 3.62
N LEU A 23 6.35 -3.78 4.21
CA LEU A 23 7.80 -3.67 4.00
C LEU A 23 8.33 -4.92 3.29
N TYR A 24 8.65 -4.84 2.01
CA TYR A 24 9.38 -5.88 1.30
C TYR A 24 10.84 -5.46 1.18
N ILE A 25 11.79 -6.21 1.75
CA ILE A 25 13.21 -5.81 1.78
C ILE A 25 14.14 -6.97 1.39
N SER A 26 15.13 -6.72 0.53
CA SER A 26 16.07 -7.74 0.09
C SER A 26 17.47 -7.17 -0.15
N GLY A 27 18.51 -7.91 0.22
CA GLY A 27 19.89 -7.48 -0.02
C GLY A 27 20.31 -6.16 0.66
N GLY A 28 19.67 -5.78 1.77
CA GLY A 28 20.02 -4.61 2.60
C GLY A 28 18.83 -4.13 3.45
N ALA A 29 18.99 -2.97 4.10
CA ALA A 29 18.01 -2.32 4.98
C ALA A 29 17.43 -3.20 6.12
N SER A 30 18.14 -4.25 6.55
CA SER A 30 17.59 -5.24 7.49
C SER A 30 17.53 -4.74 8.95
N GLN A 31 18.45 -3.87 9.37
CA GLN A 31 18.39 -3.22 10.70
C GLN A 31 17.14 -2.33 10.86
N ALA A 32 16.60 -1.74 9.78
CA ALA A 32 15.38 -0.92 9.86
C ALA A 32 14.17 -1.71 10.35
N LEU A 33 14.04 -2.97 9.94
CA LEU A 33 12.98 -3.84 10.44
C LEU A 33 13.11 -4.05 11.95
N GLY A 34 14.33 -4.28 12.44
CA GLY A 34 14.62 -4.40 13.88
C GLY A 34 14.29 -3.14 14.66
N TRP A 35 14.64 -1.95 14.14
CA TRP A 35 14.31 -0.67 14.76
C TRP A 35 12.78 -0.42 14.79
N LEU A 36 12.06 -0.73 13.72
CA LEU A 36 10.61 -0.57 13.66
C LEU A 36 9.88 -1.49 14.64
N ILE A 37 10.19 -2.80 14.65
CA ILE A 37 9.41 -3.76 15.45
C ILE A 37 9.80 -3.81 16.93
N SER A 38 10.91 -3.20 17.34
CA SER A 38 11.35 -3.15 18.75
C SER A 38 10.77 -1.97 19.53
N VAL A 39 10.16 -0.98 18.86
CA VAL A 39 9.55 0.19 19.48
C VAL A 39 8.04 -0.06 19.71
N PRO A 40 7.49 0.25 20.90
CA PRO A 40 6.05 0.15 21.15
C PRO A 40 5.22 0.95 20.13
N GLY A 41 4.08 0.37 19.71
CA GLY A 41 3.23 0.95 18.67
C GLY A 41 3.51 0.42 17.25
N ALA A 42 4.50 -0.46 17.07
CA ALA A 42 4.82 -1.06 15.77
C ALA A 42 3.61 -1.64 15.01
N SER A 43 2.64 -2.25 15.71
CA SER A 43 1.40 -2.81 15.15
C SER A 43 0.41 -1.77 14.58
N ASN A 44 0.62 -0.47 14.84
CA ASN A 44 -0.17 0.59 14.21
C ASN A 44 0.31 0.84 12.77
N THR A 45 1.64 0.81 12.57
CA THR A 45 2.29 1.05 11.28
C THR A 45 2.53 -0.24 10.49
N VAL A 46 3.29 -1.19 11.02
CA VAL A 46 3.82 -2.33 10.25
C VAL A 46 2.76 -3.43 10.14
N LEU A 47 2.11 -3.52 8.98
CA LEU A 47 1.10 -4.54 8.66
C LEU A 47 1.73 -5.89 8.32
N GLU A 48 2.82 -5.86 7.54
CA GLU A 48 3.55 -7.05 7.11
C GLU A 48 4.99 -6.67 6.72
N ALA A 49 5.93 -7.57 6.99
CA ALA A 49 7.31 -7.44 6.52
C ALA A 49 7.78 -8.77 5.90
N VAL A 50 8.33 -8.71 4.69
CA VAL A 50 8.79 -9.88 3.93
C VAL A 50 10.22 -9.66 3.46
N VAL A 51 11.07 -10.68 3.63
CA VAL A 51 12.47 -10.65 3.19
C VAL A 51 12.68 -11.66 2.03
N PRO A 52 12.32 -11.32 0.77
CA PRO A 52 12.46 -12.21 -0.38
C PRO A 52 13.92 -12.34 -0.82
N TYR A 53 14.72 -13.07 -0.05
CA TYR A 53 16.17 -13.12 -0.22
C TYR A 53 16.62 -14.07 -1.35
N SER A 54 15.87 -15.14 -1.61
CA SER A 54 16.17 -16.05 -2.73
C SER A 54 15.54 -15.55 -4.03
N LYS A 55 16.19 -15.83 -5.16
CA LYS A 55 15.67 -15.45 -6.50
C LYS A 55 14.25 -15.99 -6.76
N ILE A 56 13.97 -17.21 -6.30
CA ILE A 56 12.65 -17.84 -6.44
C ILE A 56 11.62 -17.17 -5.53
N SER A 57 11.99 -16.83 -4.28
CA SER A 57 11.10 -16.11 -3.36
C SER A 57 10.72 -14.73 -3.90
N MET A 58 11.68 -13.99 -4.46
CA MET A 58 11.40 -12.72 -5.15
C MET A 58 10.47 -12.92 -6.35
N ALA A 59 10.72 -13.94 -7.18
CA ALA A 59 9.90 -14.18 -8.36
C ALA A 59 8.46 -14.60 -8.03
N GLN A 60 8.27 -15.35 -6.95
CA GLN A 60 6.95 -15.69 -6.41
C GLN A 60 6.23 -14.46 -5.84
N LEU A 61 6.94 -13.59 -5.12
CA LEU A 61 6.38 -12.35 -4.55
C LEU A 61 5.93 -11.34 -5.62
N LEU A 62 6.66 -11.27 -6.74
CA LEU A 62 6.39 -10.35 -7.85
C LEU A 62 5.54 -10.98 -8.97
N ASN A 63 5.26 -12.29 -8.90
CA ASN A 63 4.63 -13.09 -9.96
C ASN A 63 5.33 -13.00 -11.34
N LYS A 64 6.62 -12.64 -11.36
CA LYS A 64 7.47 -12.56 -12.56
C LYS A 64 8.94 -12.74 -12.18
N MET A 65 9.75 -13.24 -13.11
CA MET A 65 11.22 -13.30 -12.94
C MET A 65 11.84 -11.93 -13.27
N PRO A 66 12.48 -11.22 -12.32
CA PRO A 66 13.19 -9.98 -12.62
C PRO A 66 14.43 -10.24 -13.49
N THR A 67 14.71 -9.35 -14.44
CA THR A 67 15.92 -9.38 -15.27
C THR A 67 17.18 -9.10 -14.44
N SER A 68 17.09 -8.21 -13.46
CA SER A 68 18.12 -7.95 -12.46
C SER A 68 17.49 -7.75 -11.08
N PHE A 69 17.86 -8.58 -10.12
CA PHE A 69 17.24 -8.59 -8.78
C PHE A 69 17.56 -7.35 -7.94
N ALA A 70 18.75 -6.75 -8.14
CA ALA A 70 19.14 -5.49 -7.51
C ALA A 70 19.09 -4.40 -8.60
N SER A 71 17.87 -3.99 -8.95
CA SER A 71 17.60 -2.96 -9.96
C SER A 71 16.39 -2.13 -9.56
N GLN A 72 16.35 -0.89 -10.03
CA GLN A 72 15.28 0.06 -9.75
C GLN A 72 13.89 -0.53 -10.03
N GLN A 73 13.71 -1.12 -11.22
CA GLN A 73 12.45 -1.77 -11.60
C GLN A 73 12.00 -2.83 -10.59
N THR A 74 12.94 -3.56 -9.96
CA THR A 74 12.58 -4.58 -8.97
C THR A 74 12.17 -3.96 -7.63
N ALA A 75 12.75 -2.84 -7.20
CA ALA A 75 12.23 -2.11 -6.05
C ALA A 75 10.84 -1.54 -6.32
N GLU A 76 10.60 -0.98 -7.51
CA GLU A 76 9.28 -0.51 -7.94
C GLU A 76 8.24 -1.65 -7.91
N ASP A 77 8.57 -2.79 -8.51
CA ASP A 77 7.72 -3.98 -8.51
C ASP A 77 7.42 -4.48 -7.07
N MET A 78 8.44 -4.47 -6.20
CA MET A 78 8.29 -4.82 -4.79
C MET A 78 7.41 -3.81 -4.06
N ALA A 79 7.61 -2.52 -4.28
CA ALA A 79 6.88 -1.46 -3.61
C ALA A 79 5.40 -1.40 -4.08
N LEU A 80 5.12 -1.74 -5.34
CA LEU A 80 3.76 -1.87 -5.88
C LEU A 80 3.06 -3.12 -5.35
N SER A 81 3.76 -4.25 -5.28
CA SER A 81 3.25 -5.48 -4.66
C SER A 81 2.99 -5.25 -3.16
N ALA A 82 3.87 -4.52 -2.47
CA ALA A 82 3.71 -4.11 -1.08
C ALA A 82 2.54 -3.14 -0.89
N TYR A 83 2.35 -2.16 -1.77
CA TYR A 83 1.23 -1.20 -1.70
C TYR A 83 -0.12 -1.91 -1.87
N ASN A 84 -0.20 -2.81 -2.86
CA ASN A 84 -1.36 -3.69 -3.04
C ASN A 84 -1.62 -4.62 -1.85
N ARG A 85 -0.57 -5.04 -1.15
CA ARG A 85 -0.68 -5.83 0.07
C ARG A 85 -1.15 -4.98 1.25
N ALA A 86 -0.64 -3.76 1.38
CA ALA A 86 -1.04 -2.80 2.40
C ALA A 86 -2.52 -2.42 2.26
N LEU A 87 -3.00 -2.14 1.04
CA LEU A 87 -4.42 -1.92 0.76
C LEU A 87 -5.32 -3.07 1.26
N LYS A 88 -4.89 -4.32 1.08
CA LYS A 88 -5.65 -5.52 1.51
C LYS A 88 -5.65 -5.73 3.03
N LEU A 89 -4.54 -5.38 3.69
CA LEU A 89 -4.34 -5.57 5.12
C LEU A 89 -4.80 -4.38 5.97
N SER A 90 -4.99 -3.20 5.37
CA SER A 90 -5.23 -1.98 6.14
C SER A 90 -6.63 -1.91 6.74
N ARG A 91 -6.67 -1.19 7.87
CA ARG A 91 -7.92 -0.80 8.52
C ARG A 91 -8.63 0.25 7.65
N PRO A 92 -9.97 0.20 7.55
CA PRO A 92 -10.72 1.18 6.79
C PRO A 92 -10.42 2.62 7.25
N GLY A 93 -10.19 3.53 6.31
CA GLY A 93 -9.92 4.95 6.60
C GLY A 93 -8.48 5.31 6.95
N PHE A 94 -7.55 4.34 7.09
CA PHE A 94 -6.15 4.63 7.37
C PHE A 94 -5.33 4.77 6.06
N PRO A 95 -4.44 5.77 5.94
CA PRO A 95 -3.54 5.90 4.79
C PRO A 95 -2.53 4.74 4.75
N VAL A 96 -2.15 4.32 3.54
CA VAL A 96 -1.29 3.15 3.31
C VAL A 96 -0.06 3.46 2.45
N VAL A 97 1.05 2.78 2.73
CA VAL A 97 2.30 2.89 1.97
C VAL A 97 2.85 1.49 1.65
N GLY A 98 3.31 1.31 0.41
CA GLY A 98 4.12 0.17 -0.02
C GLY A 98 5.58 0.54 -0.06
N VAL A 99 6.45 -0.35 0.43
CA VAL A 99 7.85 -0.05 0.75
C VAL A 99 8.66 -1.25 0.21
N GLY A 100 9.40 -1.09 -0.91
CA GLY A 100 10.11 -2.18 -1.61
C GLY A 100 11.61 -1.96 -1.81
N PHE A 101 12.47 -2.63 -1.04
CA PHE A 101 13.93 -2.41 -1.03
C PHE A 101 14.62 -3.56 -1.73
N THR A 102 15.48 -3.26 -2.71
CA THR A 102 16.47 -4.25 -3.14
C THR A 102 17.84 -3.65 -3.38
N GLY A 103 18.81 -4.06 -2.57
CA GLY A 103 20.21 -3.66 -2.70
C GLY A 103 21.10 -4.83 -3.10
N SER A 104 22.36 -4.52 -3.42
CA SER A 104 23.42 -5.52 -3.32
C SER A 104 24.60 -4.97 -2.53
N LEU A 105 24.64 -5.33 -1.24
CA LEU A 105 25.79 -5.12 -0.37
C LEU A 105 27.05 -5.77 -0.97
N ALA A 106 28.22 -5.30 -0.52
CA ALA A 106 29.54 -5.65 -1.02
C ALA A 106 29.71 -7.15 -1.33
N SER A 107 29.97 -7.43 -2.61
CA SER A 107 30.34 -8.74 -3.13
C SER A 107 31.40 -8.56 -4.22
N SER A 108 32.19 -9.60 -4.49
CA SER A 108 33.48 -9.52 -5.20
C SER A 108 33.43 -9.24 -6.72
N ARG A 109 32.39 -8.55 -7.23
CA ARG A 109 32.26 -8.15 -8.63
C ARG A 109 31.75 -6.71 -8.76
N PRO A 110 32.35 -5.87 -9.62
CA PRO A 110 31.88 -4.50 -9.84
C PRO A 110 30.52 -4.49 -10.55
N LYS A 111 29.75 -3.43 -10.33
CA LYS A 111 28.46 -3.18 -10.99
C LYS A 111 28.31 -1.68 -11.29
N HIS A 112 27.70 -1.38 -12.43
CA HIS A 112 27.27 -0.04 -12.83
C HIS A 112 25.74 0.03 -12.87
N GLY A 113 25.18 1.21 -12.62
CA GLY A 113 23.76 1.51 -12.80
C GLY A 113 23.40 2.83 -12.12
N ASP A 114 23.10 3.85 -12.93
CA ASP A 114 22.73 5.20 -12.51
C ASP A 114 21.25 5.51 -12.86
N HIS A 115 20.62 6.33 -12.01
CA HIS A 115 19.42 7.16 -12.20
C HIS A 115 17.96 6.58 -12.19
N ARG A 116 17.24 6.94 -11.10
CA ARG A 116 15.88 7.56 -10.97
C ARG A 116 14.63 6.99 -11.72
N PHE A 117 13.38 7.00 -11.22
CA PHE A 117 12.72 6.91 -9.88
C PHE A 117 11.17 6.89 -10.08
N PRO A 118 10.35 6.19 -9.26
CA PRO A 118 9.07 6.77 -8.77
C PRO A 118 8.62 6.35 -7.35
N VAL A 119 7.61 7.02 -6.80
CA VAL A 119 7.11 6.81 -5.43
C VAL A 119 6.13 5.63 -5.33
N GLN A 120 6.67 4.51 -4.89
CA GLN A 120 6.28 3.90 -3.61
C GLN A 120 7.59 3.79 -2.82
N LYS A 121 7.78 4.66 -1.82
CA LYS A 121 9.10 5.20 -1.51
C LYS A 121 10.07 4.18 -0.88
N ILE A 122 11.00 3.68 -1.69
CA ILE A 122 12.34 3.27 -1.25
C ILE A 122 13.38 3.65 -2.29
N GLU A 123 14.48 4.22 -1.81
CA GLU A 123 15.73 4.40 -2.56
C GLU A 123 16.56 3.11 -2.57
N ILE A 124 16.95 2.64 -3.78
CA ILE A 124 18.01 1.63 -3.91
C ILE A 124 19.36 2.33 -3.84
N PHE A 125 20.16 1.96 -2.84
CA PHE A 125 21.58 2.24 -2.84
C PHE A 125 22.32 1.15 -3.60
N ASN A 126 22.73 1.45 -4.83
CA ASN A 126 23.94 0.87 -5.39
C ASN A 126 25.12 1.62 -4.76
N SER A 127 25.42 1.33 -3.49
CA SER A 127 26.77 1.58 -2.98
C SER A 127 27.70 0.59 -3.69
N SER A 128 28.18 0.99 -4.88
CA SER A 128 29.40 0.42 -5.46
C SER A 128 30.61 0.92 -4.64
N CYS A 129 30.57 0.71 -3.32
CA CYS A 129 31.72 0.84 -2.46
C CYS A 129 32.76 -0.15 -2.97
N GLN A 130 33.75 0.37 -3.71
CA GLN A 130 34.93 -0.35 -4.15
C GLN A 130 35.83 -0.64 -2.94
N GLY A 131 35.34 -1.49 -2.01
CA GLY A 131 36.02 -1.93 -0.79
C GLY A 131 35.97 -0.98 0.41
N LEU A 132 35.22 0.13 0.38
CA LEU A 132 35.31 1.18 1.41
C LEU A 132 34.44 0.97 2.67
N ARG A 133 33.31 0.26 2.60
CA ARG A 133 32.41 0.02 3.74
C ARG A 133 32.23 -1.49 3.98
N THR A 134 31.98 -1.87 5.23
CA THR A 134 31.61 -3.26 5.55
C THR A 134 30.14 -3.51 5.24
N ARG A 135 29.77 -4.77 5.00
CA ARG A 135 28.37 -5.20 4.79
C ARG A 135 27.41 -4.73 5.91
N GLN A 136 27.91 -4.65 7.15
CA GLN A 136 27.13 -4.16 8.30
C GLN A 136 26.87 -2.64 8.24
N LEU A 137 27.87 -1.87 7.77
CA LEU A 137 27.74 -0.41 7.60
C LEU A 137 26.82 -0.08 6.42
N GLU A 138 26.94 -0.79 5.29
CA GLU A 138 26.03 -0.62 4.15
C GLU A 138 24.57 -0.95 4.52
N ASP A 139 24.35 -2.03 5.29
CA ASP A 139 23.02 -2.37 5.82
C ASP A 139 22.50 -1.31 6.82
N LYS A 140 23.38 -0.74 7.66
CA LYS A 140 23.02 0.32 8.61
C LYS A 140 22.64 1.62 7.90
N VAL A 141 23.38 2.01 6.86
CA VAL A 141 23.11 3.19 6.03
C VAL A 141 21.79 3.01 5.29
N SER A 142 21.63 1.92 4.53
CA SER A 142 20.37 1.62 3.83
C SER A 142 19.16 1.53 4.76
N SER A 143 19.35 1.04 5.99
CA SER A 143 18.30 1.04 7.02
C SER A 143 17.89 2.44 7.49
N GLN A 144 18.86 3.36 7.65
CA GLN A 144 18.57 4.76 8.01
C GLN A 144 17.79 5.47 6.88
N LEU A 145 18.06 5.12 5.63
CA LEU A 145 17.41 5.71 4.46
C LEU A 145 15.99 5.17 4.26
N LEU A 146 15.76 3.88 4.51
CA LEU A 146 14.40 3.32 4.61
C LEU A 146 13.60 4.02 5.72
N LEU A 147 14.20 4.25 6.89
CA LEU A 147 13.54 4.99 7.97
C LEU A 147 13.23 6.45 7.60
N LYS A 148 14.15 7.18 6.93
CA LYS A 148 13.88 8.54 6.44
C LYS A 148 12.73 8.52 5.43
N ALA A 149 12.78 7.63 4.45
CA ALA A 149 11.72 7.46 3.45
C ALA A 149 10.35 7.18 4.08
N LEU A 150 10.29 6.31 5.10
CA LEU A 150 9.06 6.02 5.83
C LEU A 150 8.60 7.21 6.68
N ALA A 151 9.52 7.96 7.32
CA ALA A 151 9.20 9.18 8.05
C ALA A 151 8.57 10.25 7.14
N ASP A 152 9.17 10.50 5.97
CA ASP A 152 8.65 11.43 4.96
C ASP A 152 7.25 11.01 4.48
N ALA A 153 7.05 9.72 4.20
CA ALA A 153 5.75 9.17 3.80
C ALA A 153 4.69 9.23 4.92
N CYS A 154 5.12 9.23 6.19
CA CYS A 154 4.27 9.48 7.36
C CYS A 154 4.09 10.98 7.66
N ARG A 155 4.75 11.87 6.90
CA ARG A 155 4.84 13.33 7.12
C ARG A 155 5.36 13.72 8.50
N VAL A 156 6.32 12.94 9.03
CA VAL A 156 7.00 13.22 10.30
C VAL A 156 8.48 13.53 10.07
N SER A 157 9.05 14.41 10.88
CA SER A 157 10.44 14.83 10.73
C SER A 157 11.41 13.71 11.13
N SER A 158 12.35 13.36 10.25
CA SER A 158 13.49 12.52 10.60
C SER A 158 14.50 13.31 11.44
N LEU A 159 14.79 12.85 12.66
CA LEU A 159 15.63 13.58 13.61
C LEU A 159 17.13 13.23 13.53
N PHE A 160 17.50 12.26 12.68
CA PHE A 160 18.87 11.84 12.45
C PHE A 160 19.39 12.30 11.09
N VAL A 161 20.67 12.68 11.04
CA VAL A 161 21.39 12.88 9.78
C VAL A 161 21.92 11.52 9.29
N SER A 162 21.68 11.21 8.01
CA SER A 162 22.22 10.02 7.36
C SER A 162 23.75 10.11 7.26
N GLU A 163 24.47 8.99 7.36
CA GLU A 163 25.95 8.93 7.26
C GLU A 163 26.48 9.05 5.81
N LEU A 164 25.72 9.70 4.93
CA LEU A 164 26.08 9.99 3.54
C LEU A 164 26.77 11.34 3.45
N SER A 165 27.79 11.46 2.60
CA SER A 165 28.28 12.78 2.17
C SER A 165 27.29 13.42 1.19
N ASP A 166 27.35 14.74 0.99
CA ASP A 166 26.49 15.46 0.04
C ASP A 166 26.58 14.92 -1.41
N SER A 167 27.66 14.21 -1.73
CA SER A 167 27.90 13.52 -3.01
C SER A 167 27.31 12.10 -3.11
N GLU A 168 26.78 11.56 -2.01
CA GLU A 168 26.16 10.22 -1.93
C GLU A 168 24.65 10.29 -1.66
N LEU A 169 24.09 11.49 -1.48
CA LEU A 169 22.65 11.70 -1.42
C LEU A 169 22.04 11.39 -2.80
N PRO A 170 21.04 10.50 -2.92
CA PRO A 170 20.25 10.36 -4.13
C PRO A 170 19.57 11.68 -4.47
N ASP A 171 19.33 11.93 -5.75
CA ASP A 171 18.47 13.04 -6.16
C ASP A 171 17.03 12.78 -5.65
N ASP A 172 16.63 13.43 -4.55
CA ASP A 172 15.27 13.33 -3.98
C ASP A 172 14.22 13.52 -5.10
N TYR A 173 13.53 12.45 -5.48
CA TYR A 173 12.49 12.47 -6.51
C TYR A 173 11.19 11.85 -5.99
N GLU A 174 10.14 12.66 -6.01
CA GLU A 174 8.80 12.26 -5.59
C GLU A 174 7.88 12.20 -6.82
N LYS A 175 7.46 11.00 -7.24
CA LYS A 175 6.38 10.84 -8.24
C LYS A 175 5.02 10.87 -7.55
N LEU A 176 4.50 12.07 -7.35
CA LEU A 176 3.11 12.24 -6.96
C LEU A 176 2.21 11.87 -8.15
N PHE A 177 1.37 10.85 -7.94
CA PHE A 177 0.32 10.51 -8.89
C PHE A 177 -0.90 11.41 -8.64
N VAL A 178 -1.41 12.06 -9.68
CA VAL A 178 -2.71 12.74 -9.59
C VAL A 178 -3.83 11.71 -9.67
N GLU A 179 -5.03 12.03 -9.16
CA GLU A 179 -6.17 11.10 -9.09
C GLU A 179 -6.43 10.33 -10.40
N ASP A 180 -6.37 11.02 -11.54
CA ASP A 180 -6.66 10.41 -12.85
C ASP A 180 -5.62 9.34 -13.22
N GLN A 181 -4.37 9.48 -12.77
CA GLN A 181 -3.32 8.48 -12.94
C GLN A 181 -3.53 7.29 -12.01
N GLU A 182 -3.88 7.51 -10.73
CA GLU A 182 -4.19 6.42 -9.80
C GLU A 182 -5.40 5.60 -10.28
N LEU A 183 -6.43 6.26 -10.83
CA LEU A 183 -7.59 5.59 -11.43
C LEU A 183 -7.22 4.84 -12.70
N GLN A 184 -6.29 5.36 -13.52
CA GLN A 184 -5.77 4.65 -14.68
C GLN A 184 -4.98 3.39 -14.27
N GLN A 185 -4.09 3.49 -13.28
CA GLN A 185 -3.37 2.35 -12.70
C GLN A 185 -4.31 1.27 -12.14
N LEU A 186 -5.48 1.66 -11.62
CA LEU A 186 -6.51 0.72 -11.16
C LEU A 186 -7.17 -0.03 -12.32
N ILE A 187 -7.51 0.70 -13.39
CA ILE A 187 -8.10 0.14 -14.62
C ILE A 187 -7.12 -0.82 -15.31
N ASP A 188 -5.84 -0.44 -15.38
CA ASP A 188 -4.76 -1.23 -15.99
C ASP A 188 -4.32 -2.43 -15.12
N GLY A 189 -4.80 -2.50 -13.88
CA GLY A 189 -4.56 -3.63 -12.96
C GLY A 189 -3.31 -3.52 -12.10
N GLU A 190 -2.57 -2.41 -12.17
CA GLU A 190 -1.38 -2.14 -11.34
C GLU A 190 -1.76 -2.03 -9.86
N ILE A 191 -2.85 -1.32 -9.54
CA ILE A 191 -3.41 -1.26 -8.17
C ILE A 191 -4.76 -1.98 -8.10
N CYS A 192 -4.99 -2.72 -7.02
CA CYS A 192 -6.19 -3.56 -6.85
C CYS A 192 -7.45 -2.79 -6.45
N MET A 193 -7.31 -1.64 -5.78
CA MET A 193 -8.42 -0.78 -5.40
C MET A 193 -7.97 0.63 -5.00
N LYS A 194 -8.92 1.56 -4.98
CA LYS A 194 -8.80 2.91 -4.40
C LYS A 194 -10.01 3.17 -3.50
N ILE A 195 -9.78 3.77 -2.33
CA ILE A 195 -10.82 4.03 -1.31
C ILE A 195 -11.08 5.54 -1.26
N TYR A 196 -12.35 5.92 -1.27
CA TYR A 196 -12.82 7.30 -1.11
C TYR A 196 -13.62 7.42 0.20
N PRO A 197 -12.98 7.82 1.32
CA PRO A 197 -13.62 7.90 2.63
C PRO A 197 -14.34 9.26 2.79
N PHE A 198 -15.49 9.44 2.15
CA PHE A 198 -16.29 10.65 2.33
C PHE A 198 -17.07 10.71 3.65
N SER A 199 -17.10 9.60 4.40
CA SER A 199 -17.75 9.57 5.70
C SER A 199 -17.01 10.43 6.71
N SER A 200 -17.72 11.43 7.22
CA SER A 200 -17.25 12.35 8.27
C SER A 200 -17.42 11.77 9.68
N GLU A 201 -18.15 10.66 9.82
CA GLU A 201 -18.17 9.91 11.07
C GLU A 201 -16.75 9.42 11.36
N LYS A 202 -16.20 9.78 12.52
CA LYS A 202 -15.01 9.12 13.07
C LYS A 202 -15.39 7.71 13.51
N TYR A 203 -15.64 6.85 12.54
CA TYR A 203 -15.85 5.44 12.78
C TYR A 203 -14.56 4.88 13.37
N THR A 204 -14.59 4.57 14.65
CA THR A 204 -13.61 3.73 15.32
C THR A 204 -14.21 2.35 15.43
N PRO A 205 -14.27 1.56 14.33
CA PRO A 205 -14.86 0.24 14.40
C PRO A 205 -14.00 -0.64 15.32
N ASN A 206 -14.65 -1.24 16.32
CA ASN A 206 -14.02 -2.31 17.12
C ASN A 206 -13.74 -3.57 16.28
N SER A 207 -14.24 -3.63 15.03
CA SER A 207 -14.08 -4.75 14.12
C SER A 207 -13.33 -4.33 12.84
N GLU A 208 -12.39 -5.17 12.39
CA GLU A 208 -11.71 -4.97 11.10
C GLU A 208 -12.58 -5.40 9.89
N ARG A 209 -13.79 -5.92 10.16
CA ARG A 209 -14.80 -6.32 9.17
C ARG A 209 -15.32 -5.13 8.37
N LYS A 210 -15.25 -5.22 7.05
CA LYS A 210 -15.97 -4.31 6.13
C LYS A 210 -17.36 -4.91 5.82
N ILE A 211 -18.37 -4.07 5.64
CA ILE A 211 -19.72 -4.43 5.18
C ILE A 211 -19.88 -3.77 3.81
N ILE A 212 -19.79 -4.57 2.76
CA ILE A 212 -19.59 -4.10 1.40
C ILE A 212 -20.86 -4.31 0.60
N LEU A 213 -21.47 -3.24 0.10
CA LEU A 213 -22.53 -3.29 -0.91
C LEU A 213 -21.93 -3.03 -2.31
N PRO A 214 -21.63 -4.07 -3.10
CA PRO A 214 -21.16 -3.92 -4.47
C PRO A 214 -22.31 -3.55 -5.42
N GLY A 215 -22.06 -2.65 -6.38
CA GLY A 215 -23.06 -2.22 -7.34
C GLY A 215 -22.51 -1.31 -8.45
N SER A 216 -23.36 -1.02 -9.44
CA SER A 216 -23.02 -0.09 -10.52
C SER A 216 -23.29 1.37 -10.17
N PHE A 217 -24.23 1.62 -9.25
CA PHE A 217 -24.68 2.92 -8.73
C PHE A 217 -24.82 4.00 -9.80
N ASN A 218 -25.58 3.66 -10.85
CA ASN A 218 -25.81 4.50 -12.02
C ASN A 218 -27.32 4.63 -12.28
N PRO A 219 -28.06 5.40 -11.45
CA PRO A 219 -27.59 6.23 -10.34
C PRO A 219 -27.63 5.54 -8.96
N LEU A 220 -27.01 6.19 -7.96
CA LEU A 220 -27.24 5.94 -6.53
C LEU A 220 -28.65 6.44 -6.15
N HIS A 221 -29.30 5.78 -5.17
CA HIS A 221 -30.66 6.11 -4.71
C HIS A 221 -30.94 5.53 -3.32
N ASP A 222 -31.97 6.01 -2.63
CA ASP A 222 -32.35 5.66 -1.25
C ASP A 222 -32.38 4.16 -0.96
N GLY A 223 -32.84 3.33 -1.91
CA GLY A 223 -32.86 1.88 -1.75
C GLY A 223 -31.46 1.28 -1.49
N HIS A 224 -30.40 1.84 -2.08
CA HIS A 224 -29.03 1.40 -1.84
C HIS A 224 -28.54 1.82 -0.44
N LEU A 225 -28.88 3.05 -0.01
CA LEU A 225 -28.53 3.57 1.31
C LEU A 225 -29.18 2.73 2.42
N LYS A 226 -30.49 2.52 2.33
CA LYS A 226 -31.26 1.69 3.27
C LYS A 226 -30.79 0.24 3.31
N LEU A 227 -30.38 -0.33 2.17
CA LEU A 227 -29.86 -1.69 2.12
C LEU A 227 -28.52 -1.82 2.87
N LEU A 228 -27.63 -0.83 2.77
CA LEU A 228 -26.38 -0.81 3.54
C LEU A 228 -26.63 -0.52 5.03
N GLU A 229 -27.56 0.37 5.36
CA GLU A 229 -27.99 0.67 6.73
C GLU A 229 -28.55 -0.58 7.45
N VAL A 230 -29.43 -1.34 6.79
CA VAL A 230 -29.96 -2.60 7.32
C VAL A 230 -28.86 -3.67 7.41
N ALA A 231 -27.94 -3.75 6.45
CA ALA A 231 -26.81 -4.67 6.55
C ALA A 231 -25.88 -4.32 7.73
N ARG A 232 -25.68 -3.03 8.02
CA ARG A 232 -24.95 -2.52 9.19
C ARG A 232 -25.62 -2.94 10.50
N SER A 233 -26.93 -2.80 10.64
CA SER A 233 -27.63 -3.23 11.86
C SER A 233 -27.61 -4.75 12.08
N ILE A 234 -27.54 -5.55 11.01
CA ILE A 234 -27.40 -7.03 11.08
C ILE A 234 -25.95 -7.46 11.40
N CYS A 235 -24.95 -6.83 10.79
CA CYS A 235 -23.54 -7.23 10.91
C CYS A 235 -22.77 -6.55 12.06
N GLY A 236 -23.41 -5.66 12.81
CA GLY A 236 -22.82 -4.98 13.98
C GLY A 236 -21.80 -3.91 13.60
N ASP A 237 -20.73 -3.78 14.40
CA ASP A 237 -19.71 -2.72 14.31
C ASP A 237 -18.76 -2.82 13.08
N GLY A 238 -19.19 -3.47 12.00
CA GLY A 238 -18.47 -3.49 10.75
C GLY A 238 -18.49 -2.13 10.04
N PHE A 239 -17.42 -1.82 9.32
CA PHE A 239 -17.30 -0.55 8.59
C PHE A 239 -18.14 -0.60 7.29
N PRO A 240 -19.18 0.23 7.14
CA PRO A 240 -20.02 0.25 5.94
C PRO A 240 -19.28 0.89 4.75
N CYS A 241 -19.38 0.28 3.58
CA CYS A 241 -18.92 0.89 2.34
C CYS A 241 -19.63 0.33 1.10
N PHE A 242 -19.70 1.17 0.07
CA PHE A 242 -20.11 0.79 -1.27
C PHE A 242 -18.90 0.31 -2.08
N GLU A 243 -19.11 -0.54 -3.08
CA GLU A 243 -18.05 -0.96 -4.00
C GLU A 243 -18.48 -0.86 -5.46
N ILE A 244 -17.63 -0.27 -6.29
CA ILE A 244 -17.78 -0.23 -7.75
C ILE A 244 -16.59 -0.95 -8.38
N SER A 245 -16.86 -2.00 -9.13
CA SER A 245 -15.85 -2.63 -9.96
C SER A 245 -15.64 -1.82 -11.25
N ALA A 246 -14.44 -1.26 -11.41
CA ALA A 246 -14.03 -0.56 -12.63
C ALA A 246 -13.96 -1.51 -13.83
N ILE A 247 -13.56 -2.76 -13.60
CA ILE A 247 -13.60 -3.85 -14.59
C ILE A 247 -14.94 -4.60 -14.46
N ASN A 248 -15.62 -4.83 -15.57
CA ASN A 248 -16.86 -5.61 -15.62
C ASN A 248 -16.61 -6.94 -16.34
N ALA A 249 -17.41 -7.98 -16.07
CA ALA A 249 -17.28 -9.27 -16.75
C ALA A 249 -17.74 -9.19 -18.22
N ASP A 250 -18.90 -8.56 -18.46
CA ASP A 250 -19.59 -8.58 -19.76
C ASP A 250 -19.58 -7.21 -20.46
N LYS A 251 -18.79 -6.25 -19.96
CA LYS A 251 -18.75 -4.86 -20.44
C LYS A 251 -17.31 -4.34 -20.42
N PRO A 252 -16.96 -3.35 -21.28
CA PRO A 252 -15.65 -2.70 -21.20
C PRO A 252 -15.41 -2.10 -19.80
N PRO A 253 -14.14 -1.92 -19.39
CA PRO A 253 -13.80 -1.17 -18.19
C PRO A 253 -14.41 0.24 -18.20
N LEU A 254 -14.73 0.75 -17.02
CA LEU A 254 -15.19 2.13 -16.85
C LEU A 254 -14.06 3.11 -17.19
N THR A 255 -14.38 4.22 -17.84
CA THR A 255 -13.41 5.31 -18.03
C THR A 255 -13.16 6.04 -16.70
N VAL A 256 -12.00 6.70 -16.57
CA VAL A 256 -11.70 7.57 -15.42
C VAL A 256 -12.82 8.58 -15.16
N SER A 257 -13.38 9.20 -16.21
CA SER A 257 -14.52 10.12 -16.10
C SER A 257 -15.78 9.45 -15.52
N GLN A 258 -16.14 8.25 -16.01
CA GLN A 258 -17.30 7.50 -15.51
C GLN A 258 -17.13 7.09 -14.04
N ILE A 259 -15.91 6.73 -13.61
CA ILE A 259 -15.61 6.45 -12.20
C ILE A 259 -15.84 7.72 -11.37
N LYS A 260 -15.22 8.85 -11.76
CA LYS A 260 -15.33 10.13 -11.04
C LYS A 260 -16.77 10.62 -10.94
N ASP A 261 -17.58 10.48 -11.99
CA ASP A 261 -18.99 10.88 -11.97
C ASP A 261 -19.88 9.99 -11.09
N ARG A 262 -19.49 8.72 -10.86
CA ARG A 262 -20.13 7.86 -9.85
C ARG A 262 -19.65 8.19 -8.44
N VAL A 263 -18.35 8.38 -8.25
CA VAL A 263 -17.73 8.76 -6.95
C VAL A 263 -18.35 10.03 -6.36
N LYS A 264 -18.60 11.08 -7.17
CA LYS A 264 -19.29 12.33 -6.78
C LYS A 264 -20.67 12.11 -6.14
N GLN A 265 -21.33 10.98 -6.38
CA GLN A 265 -22.64 10.70 -5.77
C GLN A 265 -22.49 10.31 -4.28
N PHE A 266 -21.40 9.63 -3.93
CA PHE A 266 -21.07 9.22 -2.56
C PHE A 266 -20.55 10.39 -1.72
N GLU A 267 -19.80 11.31 -2.33
CA GLU A 267 -19.37 12.57 -1.71
C GLU A 267 -20.56 13.39 -1.20
N LYS A 268 -21.64 13.48 -2.00
CA LYS A 268 -22.86 14.22 -1.65
C LYS A 268 -23.65 13.63 -0.47
N VAL A 269 -23.54 12.33 -0.23
CA VAL A 269 -24.23 11.63 0.86
C VAL A 269 -23.31 11.32 2.05
N GLY A 270 -22.01 11.62 1.96
CA GLY A 270 -21.04 11.35 3.02
C GLY A 270 -20.75 9.85 3.21
N GLU A 271 -20.74 9.07 2.13
CA GLU A 271 -20.57 7.61 2.21
C GLU A 271 -19.23 7.13 1.66
N THR A 272 -18.66 6.08 2.26
CA THR A 272 -17.39 5.52 1.77
C THR A 272 -17.62 4.65 0.54
N VAL A 273 -16.91 4.93 -0.56
CA VAL A 273 -16.92 4.08 -1.76
C VAL A 273 -15.53 3.54 -2.08
N ILE A 274 -15.47 2.25 -2.39
CA ILE A 274 -14.27 1.56 -2.86
C ILE A 274 -14.41 1.35 -4.36
N ILE A 275 -13.44 1.81 -5.14
CA ILE A 275 -13.28 1.40 -6.54
C ILE A 275 -12.37 0.18 -6.53
N SER A 276 -12.79 -0.94 -7.13
CA SER A 276 -11.96 -2.15 -7.25
C SER A 276 -11.80 -2.56 -8.71
N ASN A 277 -10.85 -3.46 -9.00
CA ASN A 277 -10.70 -4.07 -10.33
C ASN A 277 -11.22 -5.52 -10.38
N GLN A 278 -12.11 -5.93 -9.46
CA GLN A 278 -12.54 -7.32 -9.30
C GLN A 278 -14.02 -7.55 -9.64
N PRO A 279 -14.37 -8.02 -10.85
CA PRO A 279 -15.78 -8.17 -11.26
C PRO A 279 -16.55 -9.21 -10.43
N PHE A 280 -15.93 -10.35 -10.10
CA PHE A 280 -16.62 -11.49 -9.48
C PHE A 280 -16.58 -11.49 -7.94
N PHE A 281 -17.68 -11.93 -7.30
CA PHE A 281 -17.79 -12.02 -5.84
C PHE A 281 -16.69 -12.86 -5.18
N TYR A 282 -16.25 -13.98 -5.77
CA TYR A 282 -15.17 -14.79 -5.18
C TYR A 282 -13.82 -14.04 -5.17
N LYS A 283 -13.54 -13.22 -6.19
CA LYS A 283 -12.34 -12.36 -6.22
C LYS A 283 -12.46 -11.18 -5.27
N LYS A 284 -13.66 -10.60 -5.14
CA LYS A 284 -13.95 -9.60 -4.10
C LYS A 284 -13.71 -10.20 -2.70
N ALA A 285 -14.14 -11.42 -2.41
CA ALA A 285 -13.88 -12.08 -1.13
C ALA A 285 -12.39 -12.35 -0.85
N GLN A 286 -11.59 -12.60 -1.90
CA GLN A 286 -10.12 -12.67 -1.80
C GLN A 286 -9.47 -11.30 -1.57
N LEU A 287 -10.04 -10.23 -2.13
CA LEU A 287 -9.58 -8.85 -1.96
C LEU A 287 -9.95 -8.28 -0.57
N PHE A 288 -11.11 -8.68 -0.04
CA PHE A 288 -11.68 -8.21 1.22
C PHE A 288 -11.90 -9.38 2.21
N PRO A 289 -10.84 -10.02 2.72
CA PRO A 289 -10.96 -11.09 3.70
C PRO A 289 -11.72 -10.63 4.95
N GLY A 290 -12.47 -11.54 5.59
CA GLY A 290 -13.24 -11.27 6.80
C GLY A 290 -14.45 -10.32 6.64
N SER A 291 -14.73 -9.85 5.42
CA SER A 291 -15.79 -8.88 5.13
C SER A 291 -17.14 -9.55 4.83
N ALA A 292 -18.24 -8.85 5.07
CA ALA A 292 -19.58 -9.25 4.68
C ALA A 292 -19.98 -8.57 3.36
N PHE A 293 -20.58 -9.33 2.44
CA PHE A 293 -21.11 -8.77 1.18
C PHE A 293 -22.63 -8.69 1.23
N VAL A 294 -23.16 -7.51 0.94
CA VAL A 294 -24.58 -7.23 0.87
C VAL A 294 -25.06 -7.51 -0.56
N ILE A 295 -26.04 -8.39 -0.72
CA ILE A 295 -26.53 -8.82 -2.04
C ILE A 295 -28.03 -8.51 -2.12
N GLY A 296 -28.44 -7.69 -3.09
CA GLY A 296 -29.85 -7.41 -3.35
C GLY A 296 -30.58 -8.64 -3.94
N ALA A 297 -31.89 -8.72 -3.73
CA ALA A 297 -32.72 -9.88 -4.11
C ALA A 297 -32.52 -10.30 -5.58
N ASP A 298 -32.59 -9.36 -6.53
CA ASP A 298 -32.36 -9.59 -7.97
C ASP A 298 -31.00 -10.25 -8.30
N THR A 299 -29.99 -10.03 -7.45
CA THR A 299 -28.66 -10.63 -7.59
C THR A 299 -28.61 -12.00 -6.94
N VAL A 300 -29.34 -12.24 -5.85
CA VAL A 300 -29.51 -13.58 -5.26
C VAL A 300 -30.22 -14.50 -6.26
N GLU A 301 -31.29 -14.05 -6.92
CA GLU A 301 -32.00 -14.86 -7.93
C GLU A 301 -31.07 -15.30 -9.08
N ARG A 302 -30.14 -14.44 -9.52
CA ARG A 302 -29.15 -14.78 -10.56
C ARG A 302 -28.04 -15.71 -10.08
N LEU A 303 -27.76 -15.74 -8.77
CA LEU A 303 -26.73 -16.58 -8.17
C LEU A 303 -27.25 -17.98 -7.78
N VAL A 304 -28.56 -18.12 -7.55
CA VAL A 304 -29.19 -19.37 -7.12
C VAL A 304 -29.81 -20.16 -8.29
N ASN A 305 -30.22 -19.50 -9.38
CA ASN A 305 -30.73 -20.15 -10.59
C ASN A 305 -29.60 -20.54 -11.58
N VAL A 306 -28.55 -21.20 -11.08
CA VAL A 306 -27.39 -21.69 -11.86
C VAL A 306 -27.46 -23.20 -12.05
#